data_AF-A0A0S2LW45-F1
#
_entry.id   AF-A0A0S2LW45-F1
#
_cell.length_a   1.000
_cell.length_b   1.000
_cell.length_c   1.000
_cell.angle_alpha   90.00
_cell.angle_beta   90.00
_cell.angle_gamma   90.00
#
_symmetry.space_group_name_H-M   'P 1'
#
loop_
_entity.id
_entity.type
_entity.pdbx_description
1 polymer ?
#
loop_
_entity_poly.entity_id
_entity_poly.type
_entity_poly.pdbx_seq_one_letter_code
_entity_poly.pdbx_strand_id
1 'polypeptide(L)'
;MENYLAALRAGDGSSALGLLQAKVPGANAAALDGDALAKSQEALKDVSIAEAVSAPHDQKKVTVNYTVGDTALSTDFLLKPGAKHWLFFDSWTMVPSTLPVINASVVNANQASINDADANMPDGRNSFAVFYPGSYELHYSSPLFAAPTVTRTVTGPTEAVANVSLATGPTSELLSQVDGTIRKYLDACAKQAVLMPTGCPMTAATDNRVVSAVTWSIKEYPPINISPFGGQWVMAPLKAKAQVEYKEQNLFTGVISPVKDPKDVSFSAKLTITGNNVVVTPVVEY
;
A
#
# COMPACT_ATOMS: atom_id res chain seq x y z
N MET A 1 -26.72 10.64 -23.46
CA MET A 1 -26.05 9.57 -22.68
C MET A 1 -24.75 9.14 -23.35
N GLU A 2 -24.78 8.77 -24.64
CA GLU A 2 -23.58 8.36 -25.37
C GLU A 2 -22.42 9.35 -25.29
N ASN A 3 -22.66 10.65 -25.51
CA ASN A 3 -21.64 11.68 -25.39
C ASN A 3 -21.00 11.75 -24.00
N TYR A 4 -21.78 11.48 -22.94
CA TYR A 4 -21.25 11.48 -21.57
C TYR A 4 -20.30 10.30 -21.37
N LEU A 5 -20.72 9.09 -21.75
CA LEU A 5 -19.87 7.91 -21.66
C LEU A 5 -18.63 8.01 -22.57
N ALA A 6 -18.76 8.64 -23.73
CA ALA A 6 -17.62 8.92 -24.62
C ALA A 6 -16.63 9.91 -23.98
N ALA A 7 -17.12 10.98 -23.34
CA ALA A 7 -16.27 11.92 -22.61
C ALA A 7 -15.52 11.25 -21.46
N LEU A 8 -16.17 10.39 -20.67
CA LEU A 8 -15.50 9.61 -19.63
C LEU A 8 -14.37 8.73 -20.20
N ARG A 9 -14.63 8.00 -21.30
CA ARG A 9 -13.62 7.13 -21.93
C ARG A 9 -12.46 7.90 -22.55
N ALA A 10 -12.73 9.11 -23.05
CA ALA A 10 -11.72 10.00 -23.59
C ALA A 10 -10.92 10.73 -22.49
N GLY A 11 -11.31 10.59 -21.22
CA GLY A 11 -10.74 11.36 -20.13
C GLY A 11 -11.07 12.85 -20.23
N ASP A 12 -12.14 13.25 -20.91
CA ASP A 12 -12.57 14.66 -20.98
C ASP A 12 -13.55 14.97 -19.85
N GLY A 13 -12.98 15.31 -18.69
CA GLY A 13 -13.69 15.67 -17.48
C GLY A 13 -14.54 16.92 -17.63
N SER A 14 -14.08 17.88 -18.43
CA SER A 14 -14.79 19.13 -18.66
C SER A 14 -16.12 18.90 -19.39
N SER A 15 -16.11 18.09 -20.46
CA SER A 15 -17.29 17.68 -21.19
C SER A 15 -18.18 16.76 -20.36
N ALA A 16 -17.59 15.80 -19.64
CA ALA A 16 -18.34 14.91 -18.76
C ALA A 16 -19.10 15.68 -17.68
N LEU A 17 -18.45 16.64 -17.01
CA LEU A 17 -19.06 17.48 -15.99
C LEU A 17 -20.19 18.34 -16.55
N GLY A 18 -19.98 18.96 -17.72
CA GLY A 18 -20.98 19.78 -18.39
C GLY A 18 -22.22 19.00 -18.82
N LEU A 19 -22.03 17.78 -19.34
CA LEU A 19 -23.12 16.89 -19.74
C LEU A 19 -23.90 16.33 -18.55
N LEU A 20 -23.20 15.99 -17.46
CA LEU A 20 -23.80 15.50 -16.22
C LEU A 20 -24.48 16.61 -15.41
N GLN A 21 -24.07 17.87 -15.62
CA GLN A 21 -24.48 19.02 -14.81
C GLN A 21 -24.24 18.82 -13.30
N ALA A 22 -23.23 18.02 -12.94
CA ALA A 22 -22.93 17.71 -11.55
C ALA A 22 -22.15 18.83 -10.86
N LYS A 23 -22.35 18.96 -9.55
CA LYS A 23 -21.51 19.76 -8.67
C LYS A 23 -20.32 18.93 -8.22
N VAL A 24 -19.12 19.51 -8.30
CA VAL A 24 -17.92 18.92 -7.70
C VAL A 24 -17.91 19.25 -6.20
N PRO A 25 -17.93 18.26 -5.30
CA PRO A 25 -17.79 18.51 -3.87
C PRO A 25 -16.39 19.02 -3.53
N GLY A 26 -16.21 19.55 -2.32
CA GLY A 26 -14.88 19.95 -1.81
C GLY A 26 -13.97 18.74 -1.54
N ALA A 27 -13.47 18.11 -2.59
CA ALA A 27 -12.62 16.93 -2.59
C ALA A 27 -11.54 17.05 -3.68
N ASN A 28 -10.52 16.21 -3.62
CA ASN A 28 -9.43 16.18 -4.58
C ASN A 28 -9.96 15.78 -5.98
N ALA A 29 -9.49 16.50 -7.01
CA ALA A 29 -9.90 16.35 -8.41
C ALA A 29 -8.98 15.42 -9.23
N ALA A 30 -8.03 14.72 -8.61
CA ALA A 30 -7.01 13.91 -9.30
C ALA A 30 -7.55 12.89 -10.31
N ALA A 31 -8.78 12.39 -10.12
CA ALA A 31 -9.42 11.42 -11.01
C ALA A 31 -10.54 12.01 -11.91
N LEU A 32 -10.68 13.34 -11.95
CA LEU A 32 -11.75 14.00 -12.68
C LEU A 32 -11.43 14.30 -14.15
N ASP A 33 -10.20 14.11 -14.60
CA ASP A 33 -9.80 14.47 -15.97
C ASP A 33 -8.59 13.63 -16.43
N GLY A 34 -8.33 13.62 -17.74
CA GLY A 34 -7.18 12.97 -18.36
C GLY A 34 -7.14 11.45 -18.17
N ASP A 35 -5.93 10.91 -18.11
CA ASP A 35 -5.67 9.46 -18.08
C ASP A 35 -6.33 8.78 -16.87
N ALA A 36 -6.37 9.43 -15.70
CA ALA A 36 -7.01 8.86 -14.51
C ALA A 36 -8.52 8.69 -14.69
N LEU A 37 -9.17 9.63 -15.38
CA LEU A 37 -10.58 9.50 -15.75
C LEU A 37 -10.77 8.42 -16.83
N ALA A 38 -9.96 8.42 -17.88
CA ALA A 38 -10.04 7.41 -18.94
C ALA A 38 -9.86 5.98 -18.39
N LYS A 39 -8.84 5.78 -17.53
CA LYS A 39 -8.55 4.51 -16.85
C LYS A 39 -9.71 4.05 -15.98
N SER A 40 -10.52 4.97 -15.43
CA SER A 40 -11.71 4.60 -14.67
C SER A 40 -12.75 3.80 -15.47
N GLN A 41 -12.71 3.93 -16.80
CA GLN A 41 -13.65 3.28 -17.70
C GLN A 41 -13.14 1.94 -18.24
N GLU A 42 -11.84 1.63 -18.09
CA GLU A 42 -11.24 0.44 -18.71
C GLU A 42 -11.83 -0.87 -18.18
N ALA A 43 -12.19 -0.90 -16.90
CA ALA A 43 -12.77 -2.08 -16.24
C ALA A 43 -14.24 -2.33 -16.61
N LEU A 44 -14.93 -1.34 -17.21
CA LEU A 44 -16.33 -1.45 -17.58
C LEU A 44 -16.43 -2.09 -18.97
N LYS A 45 -17.04 -3.27 -19.05
CA LYS A 45 -17.27 -4.01 -20.30
C LYS A 45 -18.76 -4.09 -20.62
N ASP A 46 -19.08 -4.52 -21.84
CA ASP A 46 -20.45 -4.73 -22.33
C ASP A 46 -21.41 -3.56 -22.10
N VAL A 47 -20.88 -2.33 -22.20
CA VAL A 47 -21.63 -1.11 -21.91
C VAL A 47 -22.78 -0.96 -22.91
N SER A 48 -24.01 -0.94 -22.40
CA SER A 48 -25.23 -0.74 -23.20
C SER A 48 -26.16 0.26 -22.52
N ILE A 49 -26.92 0.99 -23.33
CA ILE A 49 -27.88 1.99 -22.86
C ILE A 49 -29.29 1.44 -23.12
N ALA A 50 -30.07 1.27 -22.07
CA ALA A 50 -31.46 0.82 -22.18
C ALA A 50 -32.36 1.95 -22.70
N GLU A 51 -33.53 1.58 -23.23
CA GLU A 51 -34.55 2.54 -23.64
C GLU A 51 -34.99 3.42 -22.46
N ALA A 52 -35.25 4.69 -22.76
CA ALA A 52 -35.67 5.66 -21.75
C ALA A 52 -37.12 5.38 -21.29
N VAL A 53 -37.31 5.15 -20.00
CA VAL A 53 -38.63 4.91 -19.41
C VAL A 53 -39.15 6.15 -18.69
N SER A 54 -40.47 6.31 -18.58
CA SER A 54 -41.07 7.42 -17.83
C SER A 54 -40.72 7.34 -16.33
N ALA A 55 -40.41 8.48 -15.74
CA ALA A 55 -40.15 8.67 -14.32
C ALA A 55 -41.04 9.80 -13.74
N PRO A 56 -41.16 9.92 -12.40
CA PRO A 56 -41.91 11.00 -11.77
C PRO A 56 -41.42 12.40 -12.18
N HIS A 57 -42.25 13.42 -11.97
CA HIS A 57 -41.91 14.83 -12.24
C HIS A 57 -41.59 15.15 -13.71
N ASP A 58 -42.27 14.50 -14.66
CA ASP A 58 -42.06 14.67 -16.11
C ASP A 58 -40.61 14.38 -16.53
N GLN A 59 -40.00 13.40 -15.88
CA GLN A 59 -38.63 12.96 -16.15
C GLN A 59 -38.62 11.66 -16.95
N LYS A 60 -37.47 11.38 -17.55
CA LYS A 60 -37.14 10.09 -18.14
C LYS A 60 -35.99 9.45 -17.39
N LYS A 61 -36.05 8.14 -17.18
CA LYS A 61 -34.95 7.36 -16.61
C LYS A 61 -34.25 6.60 -17.73
N VAL A 62 -32.93 6.74 -17.82
CA VAL A 62 -32.06 5.98 -18.72
C VAL A 62 -31.14 5.13 -17.88
N THR A 63 -31.16 3.82 -18.10
CA THR A 63 -30.30 2.87 -17.42
C THR A 63 -29.12 2.50 -18.31
N VAL A 64 -27.91 2.65 -17.80
CA VAL A 64 -26.68 2.15 -18.45
C VAL A 64 -26.31 0.83 -17.78
N ASN A 65 -26.25 -0.25 -18.55
CA ASN A 65 -25.83 -1.58 -18.07
C ASN A 65 -24.39 -1.85 -18.48
N TYR A 66 -23.62 -2.52 -17.63
CA TYR A 66 -22.23 -2.86 -17.88
C TYR A 66 -21.78 -4.01 -16.97
N THR A 67 -20.62 -4.58 -17.26
CA THR A 67 -19.98 -5.62 -16.45
C THR A 67 -18.67 -5.09 -15.89
N VAL A 68 -18.37 -5.43 -14.63
CA VAL A 68 -17.05 -5.21 -14.01
C VAL A 68 -16.58 -6.56 -13.45
N GLY A 69 -15.52 -7.11 -14.05
CA GLY A 69 -15.21 -8.53 -13.87
C GLY A 69 -16.40 -9.39 -14.29
N ASP A 70 -16.83 -10.32 -13.44
CA ASP A 70 -17.98 -11.20 -13.67
C ASP A 70 -19.30 -10.64 -13.12
N THR A 71 -19.32 -9.40 -12.62
CA THR A 71 -20.51 -8.80 -11.99
C THR A 71 -21.22 -7.88 -12.96
N ALA A 72 -22.50 -8.18 -13.25
CA ALA A 72 -23.38 -7.29 -13.98
C ALA A 72 -23.88 -6.15 -13.06
N LEU A 73 -23.71 -4.92 -13.51
CA LEU A 73 -24.05 -3.70 -12.80
C LEU A 73 -24.84 -2.75 -13.70
N SER A 74 -25.49 -1.77 -13.09
CA SER A 74 -26.17 -0.72 -13.83
C SER A 74 -26.13 0.62 -13.11
N THR A 75 -26.35 1.68 -13.87
CA THR A 75 -26.41 3.05 -13.38
C THR A 75 -27.63 3.73 -13.98
N ASP A 76 -28.49 4.25 -13.11
CA ASP A 76 -29.67 5.01 -13.52
C ASP A 76 -29.34 6.51 -13.59
N PHE A 77 -29.75 7.13 -14.69
CA PHE A 77 -29.70 8.58 -14.89
C PHE A 77 -31.11 9.12 -15.11
N LEU A 78 -31.43 10.20 -14.40
CA LEU A 78 -32.67 10.94 -14.59
C LEU A 78 -32.43 12.09 -15.56
N LEU A 79 -33.35 12.24 -16.51
CA LEU A 79 -33.35 13.27 -17.54
C LEU A 79 -34.60 14.13 -17.40
N LYS A 80 -34.46 15.43 -17.62
CA LYS A 80 -35.56 16.40 -17.72
C LYS A 80 -35.57 17.07 -19.10
N PRO A 81 -36.72 17.60 -19.56
CA PRO A 81 -36.78 18.38 -20.78
C PRO A 81 -35.76 19.53 -20.78
N GLY A 82 -34.99 19.64 -21.85
CA GLY A 82 -34.01 20.69 -22.08
C GLY A 82 -34.53 21.78 -23.02
N ALA A 83 -33.64 22.70 -23.41
CA ALA A 83 -33.98 23.74 -24.38
C ALA A 83 -34.21 23.13 -25.77
N LYS A 84 -35.33 23.48 -26.41
CA LYS A 84 -35.64 22.99 -27.76
C LYS A 84 -34.55 23.40 -28.75
N HIS A 85 -34.07 22.46 -29.54
CA HIS A 85 -33.20 22.77 -30.66
C HIS A 85 -34.04 23.09 -31.90
N TRP A 86 -33.72 24.21 -32.54
CA TRP A 86 -34.39 24.64 -33.78
C TRP A 86 -35.92 24.68 -33.66
N LEU A 87 -36.45 25.07 -32.48
CA LEU A 87 -37.88 25.15 -32.14
C LEU A 87 -38.68 23.83 -32.16
N PHE A 88 -38.20 22.76 -32.79
CA PHE A 88 -38.96 21.52 -33.02
C PHE A 88 -38.36 20.28 -32.35
N PHE A 89 -37.04 20.25 -32.10
CA PHE A 89 -36.40 19.07 -31.54
C PHE A 89 -36.36 19.16 -30.02
N ASP A 90 -37.06 18.23 -29.39
CA ASP A 90 -36.97 18.04 -27.95
C ASP A 90 -35.54 17.65 -27.58
N SER A 91 -35.01 18.28 -26.54
CA SER A 91 -33.73 17.92 -25.96
C SER A 91 -33.93 17.41 -24.55
N TRP A 92 -32.98 16.62 -24.07
CA TRP A 92 -33.00 16.06 -22.74
C TRP A 92 -31.69 16.40 -22.05
N THR A 93 -31.78 16.83 -20.79
CA THR A 93 -30.63 17.17 -19.95
C THR A 93 -30.64 16.32 -18.71
N MET A 94 -29.47 15.90 -18.23
CA MET A 94 -29.38 15.16 -16.97
C MET A 94 -29.84 16.03 -15.82
N VAL A 95 -30.56 15.44 -14.87
CA VAL A 95 -30.91 16.12 -13.62
C VAL A 95 -29.63 16.31 -12.81
N PRO A 96 -29.29 17.56 -12.43
CA PRO A 96 -28.06 17.85 -11.68
C PRO A 96 -27.92 17.02 -10.41
N SER A 97 -26.72 16.49 -10.18
CA SER A 97 -26.34 15.74 -8.97
C SER A 97 -25.08 16.33 -8.32
N THR A 98 -24.61 15.73 -7.23
CA THR A 98 -23.24 15.98 -6.72
C THR A 98 -22.42 14.74 -7.02
N LEU A 99 -21.16 14.91 -7.44
CA LEU A 99 -20.27 13.77 -7.68
C LEU A 99 -20.05 12.97 -6.39
N PRO A 100 -20.01 11.63 -6.47
CA PRO A 100 -19.56 10.77 -5.38
C PRO A 100 -18.16 11.10 -4.90
N VAL A 101 -17.86 10.67 -3.68
CA VAL A 101 -16.57 10.87 -3.03
C VAL A 101 -16.02 9.53 -2.53
N ILE A 102 -14.77 9.24 -2.87
CA ILE A 102 -14.01 8.13 -2.28
C ILE A 102 -13.14 8.70 -1.15
N ASN A 103 -13.39 8.28 0.08
CA ASN A 103 -12.52 8.62 1.21
C ASN A 103 -11.40 7.58 1.30
N ALA A 104 -10.16 8.04 1.34
CA ALA A 104 -8.98 7.20 1.40
C ALA A 104 -8.09 7.57 2.58
N SER A 105 -7.39 6.56 3.09
CA SER A 105 -6.31 6.72 4.06
C SER A 105 -5.12 5.87 3.66
N VAL A 106 -3.92 6.31 4.02
CA VAL A 106 -2.65 5.60 3.78
C VAL A 106 -1.82 5.62 5.06
N VAL A 107 -1.30 4.45 5.43
CA VAL A 107 -0.54 4.29 6.68
C VAL A 107 0.87 4.83 6.50
N ASN A 108 1.30 5.74 7.40
CA ASN A 108 2.67 6.29 7.48
C ASN A 108 3.21 6.83 6.14
N ALA A 109 2.33 7.38 5.28
CA ALA A 109 2.69 8.05 4.05
C ALA A 109 1.85 9.31 3.86
N ASN A 110 2.31 10.22 3.01
CA ASN A 110 1.65 11.49 2.69
C ASN A 110 1.26 11.60 1.21
N GLN A 111 1.30 10.49 0.48
CA GLN A 111 0.95 10.39 -0.93
C GLN A 111 0.25 9.05 -1.19
N ALA A 112 -0.56 9.02 -2.24
CA ALA A 112 -1.17 7.82 -2.82
C ALA A 112 -1.44 8.12 -4.29
N SER A 113 -1.83 7.11 -5.05
CA SER A 113 -2.33 7.28 -6.41
C SER A 113 -3.79 6.88 -6.51
N ILE A 114 -4.50 7.48 -7.46
CA ILE A 114 -5.83 7.06 -7.91
C ILE A 114 -5.82 6.98 -9.44
N ASN A 115 -6.02 5.78 -9.99
CA ASN A 115 -5.89 5.50 -11.42
C ASN A 115 -4.59 6.08 -12.01
N ASP A 116 -3.48 5.80 -11.33
CA ASP A 116 -2.11 6.26 -11.65
C ASP A 116 -1.87 7.78 -11.54
N ALA A 117 -2.88 8.59 -11.21
CA ALA A 117 -2.66 9.99 -10.87
C ALA A 117 -2.16 10.11 -9.42
N ASP A 118 -1.01 10.75 -9.25
CA ASP A 118 -0.45 11.06 -7.94
C ASP A 118 -1.32 12.06 -7.18
N ALA A 119 -1.51 11.78 -5.89
CA ALA A 119 -2.29 12.61 -5.00
C ALA A 119 -1.61 12.78 -3.64
N ASN A 120 -1.62 14.02 -3.15
CA ASN A 120 -1.20 14.31 -1.78
C ASN A 120 -2.23 13.76 -0.79
N MET A 121 -1.74 13.20 0.31
CA MET A 121 -2.52 12.63 1.42
C MET A 121 -2.09 13.31 2.73
N PRO A 122 -2.45 14.59 2.96
CA PRO A 122 -2.11 15.27 4.21
C PRO A 122 -2.62 14.47 5.42
N ASP A 123 -1.76 14.30 6.43
CA ASP A 123 -2.02 13.44 7.60
C ASP A 123 -2.42 11.99 7.25
N GLY A 124 -1.99 11.51 6.07
CA GLY A 124 -2.30 10.19 5.55
C GLY A 124 -3.76 10.01 5.12
N ARG A 125 -4.50 11.10 4.83
CA ARG A 125 -5.92 11.05 4.46
C ARG A 125 -6.23 12.01 3.33
N ASN A 126 -7.17 11.63 2.46
CA ASN A 126 -7.79 12.53 1.50
C ASN A 126 -9.16 11.99 1.05
N SER A 127 -9.91 12.83 0.34
CA SER A 127 -11.16 12.46 -0.31
C SER A 127 -11.06 12.81 -1.80
N PHE A 128 -11.61 11.98 -2.67
CA PHE A 128 -11.52 12.13 -4.13
C PHE A 128 -12.92 12.24 -4.73
N ALA A 129 -13.19 13.32 -5.45
CA ALA A 129 -14.38 13.42 -6.27
C ALA A 129 -14.21 12.54 -7.51
N VAL A 130 -15.27 11.83 -7.90
CA VAL A 130 -15.20 10.84 -8.98
C VAL A 130 -16.48 10.82 -9.83
N PHE A 131 -16.36 10.51 -11.11
CA PHE A 131 -17.49 10.30 -12.00
C PHE A 131 -18.11 8.90 -11.86
N TYR A 132 -19.32 8.72 -12.39
CA TYR A 132 -20.02 7.44 -12.40
C TYR A 132 -20.72 7.18 -13.76
N PRO A 133 -20.81 5.93 -14.23
CA PRO A 133 -20.15 4.77 -13.65
C PRO A 133 -18.62 4.84 -13.82
N GLY A 134 -17.87 4.22 -12.92
CA GLY A 134 -16.40 4.16 -13.02
C GLY A 134 -15.78 3.22 -11.99
N SER A 135 -14.61 2.67 -12.31
CA SER A 135 -13.79 1.85 -11.42
C SER A 135 -12.54 2.61 -11.03
N TYR A 136 -12.26 2.74 -9.75
CA TYR A 136 -11.15 3.54 -9.24
C TYR A 136 -10.17 2.66 -8.47
N GLU A 137 -8.96 2.58 -8.98
CA GLU A 137 -7.85 1.86 -8.40
C GLU A 137 -7.01 2.81 -7.55
N LEU A 138 -6.87 2.53 -6.26
CA LEU A 138 -6.00 3.28 -5.37
C LEU A 138 -4.85 2.40 -4.90
N HIS A 139 -3.63 2.93 -4.94
CA HIS A 139 -2.44 2.26 -4.43
C HIS A 139 -1.43 3.26 -3.88
N TYR A 140 -0.37 2.74 -3.25
CA TYR A 140 0.78 3.53 -2.84
C TYR A 140 2.03 2.71 -3.07
N SER A 141 3.06 3.30 -3.69
CA SER A 141 4.33 2.65 -3.90
C SER A 141 5.47 3.65 -3.86
N SER A 142 6.57 3.22 -3.25
CA SER A 142 7.85 3.91 -3.17
C SER A 142 8.95 2.83 -3.12
N PRO A 143 10.24 3.19 -3.28
CA PRO A 143 11.31 2.20 -3.21
C PRO A 143 11.31 1.39 -1.91
N LEU A 144 10.97 2.01 -0.77
CA LEU A 144 11.06 1.36 0.55
C LEU A 144 9.73 0.81 1.07
N PHE A 145 8.61 1.37 0.62
CA PHE A 145 7.29 1.06 1.15
C PHE A 145 6.23 1.01 0.06
N ALA A 146 5.29 0.07 0.18
CA ALA A 146 4.16 -0.05 -0.73
C ALA A 146 2.90 -0.52 0.01
N ALA A 147 1.73 -0.21 -0.53
CA ALA A 147 0.45 -0.73 -0.09
C ALA A 147 -0.21 -1.51 -1.24
N PRO A 148 -0.90 -2.63 -0.96
CA PRO A 148 -1.66 -3.34 -1.97
C PRO A 148 -2.73 -2.45 -2.62
N THR A 149 -2.98 -2.71 -3.88
CA THR A 149 -4.03 -2.05 -4.65
C THR A 149 -5.42 -2.32 -4.09
N VAL A 150 -6.24 -1.28 -3.99
CA VAL A 150 -7.64 -1.36 -3.59
C VAL A 150 -8.53 -0.70 -4.64
N THR A 151 -9.48 -1.46 -5.19
CA THR A 151 -10.41 -0.97 -6.23
C THR A 151 -11.78 -0.64 -5.66
N ARG A 152 -12.42 0.41 -6.17
CA ARG A 152 -13.81 0.78 -5.87
C ARG A 152 -14.59 1.06 -7.14
N THR A 153 -15.69 0.34 -7.34
CA THR A 153 -16.66 0.65 -8.39
C THR A 153 -17.66 1.66 -7.86
N VAL A 154 -17.89 2.72 -8.62
CA VAL A 154 -18.87 3.77 -8.35
C VAL A 154 -19.94 3.68 -9.40
N THR A 155 -21.15 3.38 -8.96
CA THR A 155 -22.31 2.96 -9.76
C THR A 155 -23.38 4.04 -9.83
N GLY A 156 -23.27 5.13 -9.05
CA GLY A 156 -24.26 6.21 -9.04
C GLY A 156 -23.94 7.32 -8.04
N PRO A 157 -24.76 8.40 -8.00
CA PRO A 157 -24.53 9.57 -7.15
C PRO A 157 -24.96 9.40 -5.69
N THR A 158 -25.79 8.40 -5.38
CA THR A 158 -26.44 8.25 -4.07
C THR A 158 -25.87 7.13 -3.21
N GLU A 159 -25.16 6.19 -3.83
CA GLU A 159 -24.62 5.02 -3.14
C GLU A 159 -23.34 5.38 -2.41
N ALA A 160 -23.25 5.01 -1.13
CA ALA A 160 -22.06 5.25 -0.33
C ALA A 160 -20.91 4.36 -0.82
N VAL A 161 -19.79 4.97 -1.20
CA VAL A 161 -18.59 4.23 -1.57
C VAL A 161 -17.84 3.84 -0.30
N ALA A 162 -17.53 2.55 -0.15
CA ALA A 162 -16.76 2.07 0.99
C ALA A 162 -15.37 2.72 1.05
N ASN A 163 -14.98 3.18 2.24
CA ASN A 163 -13.68 3.81 2.46
C ASN A 163 -12.52 2.90 2.01
N VAL A 164 -11.43 3.53 1.59
CA VAL A 164 -10.19 2.87 1.21
C VAL A 164 -9.15 3.06 2.32
N SER A 165 -8.52 1.96 2.73
CA SER A 165 -7.41 1.96 3.68
C SER A 165 -6.23 1.26 3.03
N LEU A 166 -5.21 2.03 2.67
CA LEU A 166 -3.97 1.54 2.09
C LEU A 166 -3.02 1.14 3.21
N ALA A 167 -2.95 -0.16 3.47
CA ALA A 167 -2.06 -0.75 4.46
C ALA A 167 -0.63 -0.83 3.91
N THR A 168 0.16 0.21 4.19
CA THR A 168 1.57 0.29 3.79
C THR A 168 2.41 -0.74 4.54
N GLY A 169 3.32 -1.41 3.83
CA GLY A 169 4.31 -2.34 4.36
C GLY A 169 5.66 -2.19 3.67
N PRO A 170 6.72 -2.82 4.21
CA PRO A 170 8.07 -2.76 3.65
C PRO A 170 8.14 -3.46 2.30
N THR A 171 8.90 -2.90 1.36
CA THR A 171 9.21 -3.56 0.08
C THR A 171 10.32 -4.60 0.24
N SER A 172 10.50 -5.43 -0.78
CA SER A 172 11.65 -6.35 -0.86
C SER A 172 12.99 -5.60 -0.84
N GLU A 173 13.04 -4.40 -1.41
CA GLU A 173 14.24 -3.56 -1.39
C GLU A 173 14.61 -3.14 0.03
N LEU A 174 13.66 -2.59 0.80
CA LEU A 174 13.91 -2.22 2.20
C LEU A 174 14.35 -3.44 3.02
N LEU A 175 13.64 -4.57 2.88
CA LEU A 175 13.97 -5.80 3.59
C LEU A 175 15.38 -6.28 3.25
N SER A 176 15.79 -6.19 1.98
CA SER A 176 17.13 -6.59 1.53
C SER A 176 18.23 -5.67 2.09
N GLN A 177 18.01 -4.35 2.13
CA GLN A 177 18.98 -3.41 2.71
C GLN A 177 19.18 -3.65 4.21
N VAL A 178 18.08 -3.88 4.94
CA VAL A 178 18.14 -4.17 6.38
C VAL A 178 18.79 -5.52 6.64
N ASP A 179 18.38 -6.57 5.93
CA ASP A 179 18.97 -7.92 6.03
C ASP A 179 20.48 -7.88 5.76
N GLY A 180 20.92 -7.23 4.67
CA GLY A 180 22.33 -7.10 4.34
C GLY A 180 23.15 -6.39 5.42
N THR A 181 22.58 -5.38 6.08
CA THR A 181 23.24 -4.67 7.19
C THR A 181 23.36 -5.57 8.43
N ILE A 182 22.29 -6.26 8.80
CA ILE A 182 22.27 -7.18 9.95
C ILE A 182 23.22 -8.37 9.74
N ARG A 183 23.26 -8.94 8.53
CA ARG A 183 24.21 -10.02 8.18
C ARG A 183 25.65 -9.58 8.36
N LYS A 184 26.03 -8.43 7.78
CA LYS A 184 27.39 -7.87 7.91
C LYS A 184 27.80 -7.67 9.37
N TYR A 185 26.87 -7.20 10.20
CA TYR A 185 27.09 -7.03 11.63
C TYR A 185 27.37 -8.38 12.33
N LEU A 186 26.50 -9.38 12.13
CA LEU A 186 26.67 -10.71 12.73
C LEU A 186 27.94 -11.41 12.22
N ASP A 187 28.27 -11.27 10.94
CA ASP A 187 29.51 -11.79 10.35
C ASP A 187 30.76 -11.12 10.95
N ALA A 188 30.72 -9.81 11.18
CA ALA A 188 31.80 -9.10 11.85
C ALA A 188 31.98 -9.59 13.29
N CYS A 189 30.88 -9.88 13.99
CA CYS A 189 30.91 -10.48 15.32
C CYS A 189 31.50 -11.89 15.30
N ALA A 190 31.13 -12.72 14.32
CA ALA A 190 31.63 -14.10 14.22
C ALA A 190 33.14 -14.20 13.95
N LYS A 191 33.75 -13.12 13.45
CA LYS A 191 35.21 -13.02 13.25
C LYS A 191 36.00 -12.76 14.54
N GLN A 192 35.34 -12.33 15.62
CA GLN A 192 36.02 -12.09 16.89
C GLN A 192 36.26 -13.43 17.61
N ALA A 193 37.52 -13.84 17.74
CA ALA A 193 37.93 -15.13 18.30
C ALA A 193 37.92 -15.15 19.85
N VAL A 194 36.81 -14.73 20.46
CA VAL A 194 36.61 -14.68 21.92
C VAL A 194 35.22 -15.23 22.29
N LEU A 195 35.05 -15.72 23.52
CA LEU A 195 33.76 -16.25 23.99
C LEU A 195 32.66 -15.17 24.11
N MET A 196 33.06 -13.91 24.33
CA MET A 196 32.15 -12.77 24.45
C MET A 196 32.65 -11.63 23.54
N PRO A 197 32.34 -11.67 22.24
CA PRO A 197 32.69 -10.61 21.30
C PRO A 197 32.14 -9.25 21.73
N THR A 198 32.97 -8.20 21.61
CA THR A 198 32.58 -6.85 22.02
C THR A 198 31.59 -6.26 21.04
N GLY A 199 30.50 -5.67 21.55
CA GLY A 199 29.45 -5.05 20.74
C GLY A 199 28.64 -6.07 19.94
N CYS A 200 28.53 -7.30 20.44
CA CYS A 200 27.89 -8.41 19.76
C CYS A 200 26.91 -9.14 20.69
N PRO A 201 25.83 -9.71 20.13
CA PRO A 201 24.79 -10.38 20.91
C PRO A 201 25.15 -11.84 21.26
N MET A 202 26.26 -12.35 20.73
CA MET A 202 26.73 -13.71 20.97
C MET A 202 27.52 -13.78 22.28
N THR A 203 27.16 -14.73 23.15
CA THR A 203 27.88 -14.99 24.39
C THR A 203 28.04 -16.50 24.63
N ALA A 204 29.21 -16.88 25.13
CA ALA A 204 29.50 -18.19 25.65
C ALA A 204 30.28 -18.03 26.97
N ALA A 205 30.11 -18.97 27.88
CA ALA A 205 30.80 -18.99 29.16
C ALA A 205 31.18 -20.43 29.50
N THR A 206 32.30 -20.58 30.21
CA THR A 206 32.77 -21.85 30.75
C THR A 206 33.59 -21.57 32.01
N ASP A 207 33.48 -22.44 33.00
CA ASP A 207 34.34 -22.43 34.19
C ASP A 207 35.68 -23.13 33.92
N ASN A 208 35.85 -23.75 32.75
CA ASN A 208 37.03 -24.48 32.35
C ASN A 208 38.03 -23.59 31.60
N ARG A 209 39.29 -24.04 31.51
CA ARG A 209 40.31 -23.30 30.76
C ARG A 209 40.13 -23.52 29.26
N VAL A 210 39.88 -22.47 28.49
CA VAL A 210 39.91 -22.54 27.02
C VAL A 210 41.35 -22.74 26.54
N VAL A 211 41.57 -23.78 25.72
CA VAL A 211 42.90 -24.21 25.25
C VAL A 211 43.03 -24.21 23.71
N SER A 212 42.06 -23.66 22.99
CA SER A 212 42.14 -23.42 21.54
C SER A 212 41.64 -22.01 21.19
N ALA A 213 41.78 -21.62 19.93
CA ALA A 213 41.02 -20.50 19.40
C ALA A 213 39.51 -20.76 19.53
N VAL A 214 38.75 -19.70 19.82
CA VAL A 214 37.29 -19.71 19.78
C VAL A 214 36.85 -19.36 18.37
N THR A 215 35.96 -20.17 17.81
CA THR A 215 35.38 -19.92 16.48
C THR A 215 33.87 -19.79 16.58
N TRP A 216 33.34 -18.72 16.01
CA TRP A 216 31.90 -18.50 15.89
C TRP A 216 31.46 -18.71 14.44
N SER A 217 30.26 -19.24 14.25
CA SER A 217 29.59 -19.28 12.96
C SER A 217 28.11 -18.98 13.10
N ILE A 218 27.53 -18.20 12.19
CA ILE A 218 26.09 -17.96 12.15
C ILE A 218 25.44 -19.10 11.38
N LYS A 219 24.56 -19.85 12.03
CA LYS A 219 23.81 -20.97 11.45
C LYS A 219 22.51 -20.50 10.82
N GLU A 220 21.82 -19.57 11.49
CA GLU A 220 20.55 -19.01 11.02
C GLU A 220 20.58 -17.49 11.25
N TYR A 221 20.29 -16.73 10.19
CA TYR A 221 20.15 -15.29 10.26
C TYR A 221 18.72 -14.90 10.63
N PRO A 222 18.52 -13.76 11.32
CA PRO A 222 17.21 -13.38 11.79
C PRO A 222 16.28 -12.98 10.64
N PRO A 223 15.01 -13.41 10.64
CA PRO A 223 14.03 -12.86 9.72
C PRO A 223 13.79 -11.37 10.04
N ILE A 224 13.69 -10.56 9.01
CA ILE A 224 13.43 -9.13 9.15
C ILE A 224 11.94 -8.89 9.07
N ASN A 225 11.36 -8.32 10.13
CA ASN A 225 9.95 -7.91 10.16
C ASN A 225 9.85 -6.44 10.58
N ILE A 226 9.26 -5.62 9.71
CA ILE A 226 9.08 -4.19 9.89
C ILE A 226 7.59 -3.89 9.79
N SER A 227 7.05 -3.22 10.80
CA SER A 227 5.63 -2.88 10.87
C SER A 227 5.41 -1.43 11.28
N PRO A 228 4.25 -0.84 10.94
CA PRO A 228 3.91 0.50 11.38
C PRO A 228 3.43 0.47 12.84
N PHE A 229 3.90 1.40 13.67
CA PHE A 229 3.44 1.60 15.03
C PHE A 229 3.53 3.08 15.42
N GLY A 230 2.40 3.69 15.85
CA GLY A 230 2.38 5.06 16.36
C GLY A 230 2.89 6.13 15.39
N GLY A 231 2.68 5.97 14.07
CA GLY A 231 3.20 6.89 13.06
C GLY A 231 4.66 6.64 12.67
N GLN A 232 5.31 5.62 13.24
CA GLN A 232 6.70 5.25 12.96
C GLN A 232 6.80 3.83 12.41
N TRP A 233 7.97 3.48 11.88
CA TRP A 233 8.31 2.12 11.47
C TRP A 233 9.16 1.45 12.54
N VAL A 234 8.73 0.29 13.00
CA VAL A 234 9.41 -0.48 14.05
C VAL A 234 9.85 -1.82 13.53
N MET A 235 11.02 -2.27 13.98
CA MET A 235 11.54 -3.61 13.71
C MET A 235 11.17 -4.54 14.86
N ALA A 236 10.71 -5.74 14.53
CA ALA A 236 10.58 -6.81 15.53
C ALA A 236 11.97 -7.21 16.08
N PRO A 237 12.04 -7.76 17.32
CA PRO A 237 13.27 -8.33 17.83
C PRO A 237 13.86 -9.38 16.88
N LEU A 238 15.18 -9.32 16.72
CA LEU A 238 15.94 -10.17 15.80
C LEU A 238 16.40 -11.42 16.53
N LYS A 239 16.06 -12.59 16.00
CA LYS A 239 16.44 -13.90 16.55
C LYS A 239 17.30 -14.66 15.56
N ALA A 240 18.55 -14.93 15.92
CA ALA A 240 19.52 -15.66 15.12
C ALA A 240 19.99 -16.91 15.86
N LYS A 241 20.63 -17.84 15.14
CA LYS A 241 21.37 -18.94 15.75
C LYS A 241 22.84 -18.84 15.39
N ALA A 242 23.68 -18.80 16.42
CA ALA A 242 25.12 -18.87 16.29
C ALA A 242 25.62 -20.23 16.82
N GLN A 243 26.86 -20.58 16.51
CA GLN A 243 27.51 -21.74 17.08
C GLN A 243 28.92 -21.39 17.46
N VAL A 244 29.26 -21.69 18.71
CA VAL A 244 30.60 -21.54 19.24
C VAL A 244 31.30 -22.89 19.23
N GLU A 245 32.55 -22.91 18.80
CA GLU A 245 33.42 -24.08 18.83
C GLU A 245 34.77 -23.72 19.43
N TYR A 246 35.23 -24.51 20.39
CA TYR A 246 36.55 -24.40 21.03
C TYR A 246 36.91 -25.70 21.75
N LYS A 247 38.11 -25.81 22.31
CA LYS A 247 38.51 -26.88 23.23
C LYS A 247 38.71 -26.28 24.61
N GLU A 248 38.26 -26.99 25.63
CA GLU A 248 38.50 -26.63 27.02
C GLU A 248 39.15 -27.78 27.79
N GLN A 249 39.91 -27.41 28.81
CA GLN A 249 40.52 -28.30 29.77
C GLN A 249 39.76 -28.20 31.09
N ASN A 250 39.21 -29.33 31.53
CA ASN A 250 38.54 -29.40 32.83
C ASN A 250 39.54 -29.10 33.97
N LEU A 251 39.22 -28.14 34.83
CA LEU A 251 40.14 -27.68 35.88
C LEU A 251 40.35 -28.70 37.00
N PHE A 252 39.45 -29.67 37.18
CA PHE A 252 39.56 -30.71 38.21
C PHE A 252 40.24 -31.97 37.70
N THR A 253 39.92 -32.42 36.47
CA THR A 253 40.40 -33.69 35.93
C THR A 253 41.54 -33.56 34.93
N GLY A 254 41.79 -32.34 34.41
CA GLY A 254 42.79 -32.08 33.38
C GLY A 254 42.44 -32.60 31.98
N VAL A 255 41.28 -33.24 31.80
CA VAL A 255 40.82 -33.77 30.51
C VAL A 255 40.50 -32.63 29.54
N ILE A 256 40.95 -32.76 28.29
CA ILE A 256 40.67 -31.81 27.20
C ILE A 256 39.53 -32.36 26.34
N SER A 257 38.48 -31.57 26.17
CA SER A 257 37.31 -31.93 25.36
C SER A 257 36.96 -30.83 24.35
N PRO A 258 36.44 -31.19 23.16
CA PRO A 258 35.87 -30.22 22.25
C PRO A 258 34.49 -29.76 22.75
N VAL A 259 34.24 -28.47 22.62
CA VAL A 259 32.94 -27.83 22.81
C VAL A 259 32.44 -27.39 21.44
N LYS A 260 31.18 -27.71 21.16
CA LYS A 260 30.44 -27.30 19.96
C LYS A 260 29.01 -27.07 20.38
N ASP A 261 28.66 -25.80 20.59
CA ASP A 261 27.42 -25.43 21.26
C ASP A 261 26.63 -24.42 20.42
N PRO A 262 25.44 -24.77 19.93
CA PRO A 262 24.54 -23.82 19.30
C PRO A 262 23.97 -22.85 20.34
N LYS A 263 23.98 -21.56 20.02
CA LYS A 263 23.43 -20.49 20.85
C LYS A 263 22.30 -19.79 20.11
N ASP A 264 21.14 -19.70 20.76
CA ASP A 264 20.10 -18.77 20.35
C ASP A 264 20.53 -17.35 20.75
N VAL A 265 20.40 -16.43 19.80
CA VAL A 265 20.89 -15.06 19.92
C VAL A 265 19.72 -14.13 19.64
N SER A 266 19.41 -13.25 20.59
CA SER A 266 18.34 -12.26 20.44
C SER A 266 18.88 -10.85 20.67
N PHE A 267 18.50 -9.92 19.81
CA PHE A 267 18.88 -8.50 19.94
C PHE A 267 17.88 -7.61 19.22
N SER A 268 17.95 -6.30 19.48
CA SER A 268 17.11 -5.31 18.82
C SER A 268 17.93 -4.50 17.83
N ALA A 269 17.26 -3.77 16.94
CA ALA A 269 17.94 -2.78 16.10
C ALA A 269 17.06 -1.53 15.96
N LYS A 270 17.68 -0.36 16.00
CA LYS A 270 17.04 0.91 15.69
C LYS A 270 17.03 1.08 14.17
N LEU A 271 15.84 1.28 13.61
CA LEU A 271 15.62 1.64 12.21
C LEU A 271 15.43 3.15 12.11
N THR A 272 16.17 3.80 11.22
CA THR A 272 15.98 5.22 10.88
C THR A 272 15.93 5.35 9.38
N ILE A 273 14.87 5.99 8.89
CA ILE A 273 14.62 6.17 7.46
C ILE A 273 14.52 7.67 7.18
N THR A 274 15.29 8.16 6.22
CA THR A 274 15.26 9.56 5.79
C THR A 274 15.30 9.63 4.28
N GLY A 275 14.17 9.95 3.66
CA GLY A 275 13.98 9.74 2.23
C GLY A 275 14.18 8.26 1.90
N ASN A 276 15.12 7.98 0.98
CA ASN A 276 15.47 6.60 0.60
C ASN A 276 16.69 6.07 1.38
N ASN A 277 17.25 6.83 2.31
CA ASN A 277 18.38 6.37 3.12
C ASN A 277 17.89 5.54 4.30
N VAL A 278 18.40 4.31 4.41
CA VAL A 278 18.07 3.36 5.47
C VAL A 278 19.28 3.17 6.38
N VAL A 279 19.13 3.53 7.65
CA VAL A 279 20.16 3.32 8.68
C VAL A 279 19.63 2.32 9.70
N VAL A 280 20.39 1.25 9.92
CA VAL A 280 20.09 0.20 10.90
C VAL A 280 21.21 0.16 11.93
N THR A 281 20.86 0.35 13.21
CA THR A 281 21.83 0.32 14.31
C THR A 281 21.47 -0.82 15.27
N PRO A 282 22.22 -1.93 15.29
CA PRO A 282 22.03 -2.99 16.28
C PRO A 282 22.17 -2.44 17.70
N VAL A 283 21.31 -2.92 18.60
CA VAL A 283 21.29 -2.59 20.02
C VAL A 283 21.41 -3.91 20.77
N VAL A 284 22.49 -4.03 21.54
CA VAL A 284 22.75 -5.16 22.43
C VAL A 284 22.58 -4.68 23.86
N GLU A 285 21.76 -5.39 24.64
CA GLU A 285 21.62 -5.19 26.07
C GLU A 285 22.46 -6.28 26.77
N TYR A 286 23.28 -5.86 27.73
CA TYR A 286 24.17 -6.71 28.52
C TYR A 286 23.67 -6.83 29.95
#